data_AF-A0A3B0XK36-F1
#
_entry.id   AF-A0A3B0XK36-F1
#
_cell.length_a   1.000
_cell.length_b   1.000
_cell.length_c   1.000
_cell.angle_alpha   90.00
_cell.angle_beta   90.00
_cell.angle_gamma   90.00
#
_symmetry.space_group_name_H-M   'P 1'
#
loop_
_entity.id
_entity.type
_entity.pdbx_description
1 polymer ?
#
loop_
_entity_poly.entity_id
_entity_poly.type
_entity_poly.pdbx_seq_one_letter_code
_entity_poly.pdbx_strand_id
1 'polypeptide(L)'
;MIERLYTRFTKKLGKPCYSQAVPENSFEKYKGVLPDALLTIWKKAGWASWGNGIFWTVNPADYDDLIELWLEDTPFPDIDHYHIIARSAFGDLYAWGQNNNQYFTISCSVNALIAQEKKIRTATDDPNRTLGVFFSGSDKEEFDMEDENGESLFDQALEKLGPLAPDEVYGFEPPLFA
;
A
#
# COMPACT_ATOMS: atom_id res chain seq x y z
N MET A 1 5.02 -6.66 -19.86
CA MET A 1 5.46 -5.67 -18.85
C MET A 1 4.99 -6.06 -17.45
N ILE A 2 3.67 -6.27 -17.27
CA ILE A 2 3.02 -6.63 -15.99
C ILE A 2 3.55 -7.94 -15.38
N GLU A 3 3.76 -8.99 -16.18
CA GLU A 3 4.41 -10.24 -15.74
C GLU A 3 5.78 -10.01 -15.09
N ARG A 4 6.57 -9.08 -15.66
CA ARG A 4 7.90 -8.75 -15.12
C ARG A 4 7.79 -8.02 -13.79
N LEU A 5 6.75 -7.20 -13.61
CA LEU A 5 6.48 -6.49 -12.38
C LEU A 5 6.15 -7.48 -11.26
N TYR A 6 5.22 -8.41 -11.49
CA TYR A 6 4.90 -9.47 -10.53
C TYR A 6 6.15 -10.29 -10.16
N THR A 7 6.90 -10.76 -11.15
CA THR A 7 8.13 -11.54 -10.90
C THR A 7 9.16 -10.75 -10.12
N ARG A 8 9.39 -9.47 -10.46
CA ARG A 8 10.34 -8.62 -9.73
C ARG A 8 9.91 -8.42 -8.28
N PHE A 9 8.62 -8.18 -8.06
CA PHE A 9 8.07 -7.98 -6.72
C PHE A 9 8.21 -9.23 -5.87
N THR A 10 7.84 -10.40 -6.41
CA THR A 10 8.00 -11.70 -5.72
C THR A 10 9.46 -12.08 -5.46
N LYS A 11 10.40 -11.58 -6.27
CA LYS A 11 11.84 -11.77 -6.03
C LYS A 11 12.33 -10.96 -4.82
N LYS A 12 11.74 -9.78 -4.57
CA LYS A 12 12.12 -8.89 -3.46
C LYS A 12 11.49 -9.30 -2.14
N LEU A 13 10.16 -9.47 -2.10
CA LEU A 13 9.41 -9.73 -0.87
C LEU A 13 9.01 -11.19 -0.68
N GLY A 14 9.34 -12.05 -1.63
CA GLY A 14 8.91 -13.45 -1.64
C GLY A 14 7.50 -13.63 -2.22
N LYS A 15 7.03 -14.88 -2.18
CA LYS A 15 5.65 -15.23 -2.57
C LYS A 15 4.67 -14.79 -1.47
N PRO A 16 3.38 -14.61 -1.80
CA PRO A 16 2.35 -14.37 -0.80
C PRO A 16 2.37 -15.41 0.31
N CYS A 17 2.33 -14.97 1.57
CA CYS A 17 2.20 -15.84 2.74
C CYS A 17 0.75 -15.94 3.25
N TYR A 18 -0.09 -14.98 2.86
CA TYR A 18 -1.55 -15.04 2.97
C TYR A 18 -2.16 -14.55 1.64
N SER A 19 -3.33 -15.08 1.29
CA SER A 19 -4.08 -14.69 0.10
C SER A 19 -5.58 -14.88 0.32
N GLN A 20 -6.35 -13.85 -0.01
CA GLN A 20 -7.79 -13.88 -0.19
C GLN A 20 -8.11 -13.68 -1.67
N ALA A 21 -8.89 -14.58 -2.26
CA ALA A 21 -9.33 -14.45 -3.63
C ALA A 21 -10.15 -13.16 -3.81
N VAL A 22 -9.81 -12.37 -4.84
CA VAL A 22 -10.55 -11.16 -5.17
C VAL A 22 -11.84 -11.56 -5.88
N PRO A 23 -13.02 -11.15 -5.40
CA PRO A 23 -14.29 -11.48 -6.05
C PRO A 23 -14.47 -10.72 -7.37
N GLU A 24 -15.22 -11.29 -8.31
CA GLU A 24 -15.38 -10.72 -9.67
C GLU A 24 -15.95 -9.29 -9.65
N ASN A 25 -16.90 -9.01 -8.74
CA ASN A 25 -17.47 -7.68 -8.60
C ASN A 25 -16.42 -6.59 -8.25
N SER A 26 -15.32 -6.97 -7.61
CA SER A 26 -14.23 -6.06 -7.27
C SER A 26 -13.38 -5.77 -8.50
N PHE A 27 -13.15 -6.76 -9.37
CA PHE A 27 -12.53 -6.51 -10.67
C PHE A 27 -13.40 -5.59 -11.54
N GLU A 28 -14.71 -5.79 -11.55
CA GLU A 28 -15.64 -4.91 -12.26
C GLU A 28 -15.64 -3.48 -11.69
N LYS A 29 -15.68 -3.32 -10.36
CA LYS A 29 -15.66 -2.01 -9.67
C LYS A 29 -14.40 -1.22 -10.02
N TYR A 30 -13.23 -1.87 -10.03
CA TYR A 30 -11.95 -1.18 -10.17
C TYR A 30 -11.35 -1.19 -11.58
N LYS A 31 -12.00 -1.82 -12.55
CA LYS A 31 -11.55 -1.80 -13.96
C LYS A 31 -11.63 -0.39 -14.53
N GLY A 32 -10.49 0.12 -15.01
CA GLY A 32 -10.38 1.50 -15.52
C GLY A 32 -10.31 2.57 -14.42
N VAL A 33 -10.39 2.18 -13.15
CA VAL A 33 -10.19 3.04 -11.97
C VAL A 33 -8.78 2.85 -11.41
N LEU A 34 -8.34 1.60 -11.30
CA LEU A 34 -7.00 1.23 -10.87
C LEU A 34 -6.17 0.70 -12.05
N PRO A 35 -4.83 0.73 -11.96
CA PRO A 35 -3.97 0.22 -13.03
C PRO A 35 -4.23 -1.27 -13.31
N ASP A 36 -4.30 -1.64 -14.60
CA ASP A 36 -4.44 -3.05 -15.02
C ASP A 36 -3.35 -3.96 -14.44
N ALA A 37 -2.16 -3.41 -14.23
CA ALA A 37 -1.06 -4.12 -13.57
C ALA A 37 -1.41 -4.55 -12.14
N LEU A 38 -2.10 -3.70 -11.38
CA LEU A 38 -2.55 -4.03 -10.02
C LEU A 38 -3.63 -5.11 -10.06
N LEU A 39 -4.62 -4.97 -10.95
CA LEU A 39 -5.67 -5.99 -11.12
C LEU A 39 -5.09 -7.35 -11.55
N THR A 40 -4.01 -7.34 -12.33
CA THR A 40 -3.30 -8.57 -12.70
C THR A 40 -2.58 -9.20 -11.49
N ILE A 41 -2.00 -8.40 -10.59
CA ILE A 41 -1.43 -8.90 -9.33
C ILE A 41 -2.53 -9.52 -8.48
N TRP A 42 -3.66 -8.83 -8.30
CA TRP A 42 -4.82 -9.32 -7.57
C TRP A 42 -5.36 -10.64 -8.15
N LYS A 43 -5.43 -10.77 -9.47
CA LYS A 43 -5.87 -12.02 -10.12
C LYS A 43 -4.95 -13.21 -9.82
N LYS A 44 -3.67 -12.96 -9.57
CA LYS A 44 -2.66 -14.01 -9.32
C LYS A 44 -2.47 -14.34 -7.85
N ALA A 45 -2.42 -13.30 -7.02
CA ALA A 45 -2.03 -13.39 -5.62
C ALA A 45 -3.21 -13.14 -4.68
N GLY A 46 -4.34 -12.63 -5.16
CA GLY A 46 -5.42 -12.16 -4.32
C GLY A 46 -5.12 -10.80 -3.67
N TRP A 47 -5.96 -10.41 -2.71
CA TRP A 47 -5.56 -9.51 -1.64
C TRP A 47 -4.67 -10.30 -0.67
N ALA A 48 -3.45 -9.83 -0.45
CA ALA A 48 -2.36 -10.73 -0.12
C ALA A 48 -1.35 -10.09 0.81
N SER A 49 -0.74 -10.93 1.64
CA SER A 49 0.38 -10.60 2.52
C SER A 49 1.70 -11.03 1.90
N TRP A 50 2.70 -10.16 1.95
CA TRP A 50 4.02 -10.33 1.36
C TRP A 50 5.09 -10.14 2.43
N GLY A 51 6.23 -10.83 2.30
CA GLY A 51 7.35 -10.68 3.25
C GLY A 51 6.96 -10.93 4.71
N ASN A 52 6.24 -12.03 4.99
CA ASN A 52 5.73 -12.38 6.33
C ASN A 52 4.80 -11.33 6.98
N GLY A 53 4.15 -10.49 6.18
CA GLY A 53 3.23 -9.47 6.68
C GLY A 53 3.77 -8.06 6.71
N ILE A 54 5.00 -7.82 6.22
CA ILE A 54 5.54 -6.45 6.15
C ILE A 54 4.77 -5.57 5.16
N PHE A 55 4.17 -6.17 4.14
CA PHE A 55 3.42 -5.46 3.10
C PHE A 55 2.18 -6.24 2.68
N TRP A 56 1.10 -5.52 2.40
CA TRP A 56 -0.19 -6.09 2.03
C TRP A 56 -0.80 -5.37 0.84
N THR A 57 -1.26 -6.12 -0.16
CA THR A 57 -2.20 -5.60 -1.17
C THR A 57 -3.62 -5.83 -0.68
N VAL A 58 -4.45 -4.80 -0.65
CA VAL A 58 -5.73 -4.81 0.08
C VAL A 58 -6.93 -4.62 -0.84
N ASN A 59 -8.12 -4.88 -0.30
CA ASN A 59 -9.38 -4.40 -0.87
C ASN A 59 -9.53 -2.91 -0.57
N PRO A 60 -9.56 -2.00 -1.55
CA PRO A 60 -9.68 -0.58 -1.26
C PRO A 60 -11.00 -0.23 -0.55
N ALA A 61 -12.07 -0.99 -0.78
CA ALA A 61 -13.37 -0.74 -0.17
C ALA A 61 -13.36 -0.86 1.36
N ASP A 62 -12.43 -1.63 1.93
CA ASP A 62 -12.30 -1.77 3.39
C ASP A 62 -11.71 -0.49 4.03
N TYR A 63 -11.19 0.43 3.21
CA TYR A 63 -10.51 1.66 3.61
C TYR A 63 -11.22 2.94 3.12
N ASP A 64 -12.37 2.83 2.45
CA ASP A 64 -13.09 3.98 1.85
C ASP A 64 -13.38 5.05 2.93
N ASP A 65 -13.95 4.66 4.08
CA ASP A 65 -14.23 5.60 5.19
C ASP A 65 -12.94 6.17 5.82
N LEU A 66 -11.88 5.35 5.88
CA LEU A 66 -10.62 5.75 6.52
C LEU A 66 -9.90 6.82 5.70
N ILE A 67 -9.81 6.64 4.38
CA ILE A 67 -9.15 7.63 3.53
C ILE A 67 -9.93 8.94 3.48
N GLU A 68 -11.27 8.90 3.51
CA GLU A 68 -12.08 10.11 3.59
C GLU A 68 -11.76 10.92 4.87
N LEU A 69 -11.67 10.24 6.02
CA LEU A 69 -11.30 10.88 7.28
C LEU A 69 -9.89 11.49 7.25
N TRP A 70 -8.90 10.79 6.67
CA TRP A 70 -7.53 11.30 6.57
C TRP A 70 -7.39 12.51 5.66
N LEU A 71 -8.24 12.63 4.65
CA LEU A 71 -8.17 13.68 3.65
C LEU A 71 -9.12 14.86 3.93
N GLU A 72 -9.94 14.77 4.98
CA GLU A 72 -10.78 15.85 5.46
C GLU A 72 -9.93 17.12 5.74
N ASP A 73 -10.45 18.27 5.34
CA ASP A 73 -9.77 19.58 5.45
C ASP A 73 -8.38 19.67 4.78
N THR A 74 -8.07 18.76 3.86
CA THR A 74 -6.85 18.82 3.04
C THR A 74 -7.17 19.21 1.59
N PRO A 75 -6.17 19.63 0.79
CA PRO A 75 -6.38 19.88 -0.64
C PRO A 75 -6.59 18.62 -1.48
N PHE A 76 -6.40 17.41 -0.94
CA PHE A 76 -6.40 16.17 -1.70
C PHE A 76 -7.76 15.88 -2.36
N PRO A 77 -8.91 15.96 -1.67
CA PRO A 77 -10.22 15.68 -2.28
C PRO A 77 -10.55 16.56 -3.50
N ASP A 78 -9.99 17.77 -3.58
CA ASP A 78 -10.12 18.66 -4.74
C ASP A 78 -9.20 18.27 -5.92
N ILE A 79 -8.15 17.48 -5.66
CA ILE A 79 -7.15 17.06 -6.66
C ILE A 79 -7.60 15.80 -7.39
N ASP A 80 -8.09 14.80 -6.65
CA ASP A 80 -8.45 13.49 -7.18
C ASP A 80 -9.37 12.73 -6.21
N HIS A 81 -9.91 11.61 -6.68
CA HIS A 81 -10.51 10.59 -5.83
C HIS A 81 -9.50 9.47 -5.61
N TYR A 82 -9.33 9.04 -4.35
CA TYR A 82 -8.23 8.17 -3.95
C TYR A 82 -8.71 6.84 -3.39
N HIS A 83 -7.94 5.78 -3.68
CA HIS A 83 -8.19 4.41 -3.25
C HIS A 83 -6.96 3.85 -2.54
N ILE A 84 -7.11 3.27 -1.34
CA ILE A 84 -5.99 2.56 -0.70
C ILE A 84 -5.77 1.23 -1.41
N ILE A 85 -4.60 1.07 -2.04
CA ILE A 85 -4.28 -0.14 -2.81
C ILE A 85 -3.39 -1.12 -2.05
N ALA A 86 -2.71 -0.64 -1.00
CA ALA A 86 -1.81 -1.42 -0.19
C ALA A 86 -1.56 -0.77 1.17
N ARG A 87 -1.00 -1.55 2.11
CA ARG A 87 -0.54 -1.06 3.41
C ARG A 87 0.71 -1.78 3.92
N SER A 88 1.50 -1.14 4.77
CA SER A 88 2.64 -1.75 5.47
C SER A 88 2.22 -2.42 6.78
N ALA A 89 3.16 -3.10 7.45
CA ALA A 89 2.95 -3.65 8.79
C ALA A 89 2.76 -2.58 9.87
N PHE A 90 3.25 -1.36 9.66
CA PHE A 90 3.20 -0.25 10.63
C PHE A 90 2.13 0.79 10.30
N GLY A 91 1.21 0.47 9.40
CA GLY A 91 0.07 1.34 9.09
C GLY A 91 0.37 2.46 8.08
N ASP A 92 1.45 2.36 7.30
CA ASP A 92 1.53 3.20 6.10
C ASP A 92 0.49 2.71 5.09
N LEU A 93 -0.35 3.60 4.59
CA LEU A 93 -1.36 3.33 3.57
C LEU A 93 -0.93 3.97 2.25
N TYR A 94 -0.94 3.18 1.17
CA TYR A 94 -0.56 3.65 -0.16
C TYR A 94 -1.82 3.98 -0.96
N ALA A 95 -2.07 5.28 -1.12
CA ALA A 95 -3.25 5.82 -1.78
C ALA A 95 -2.99 6.07 -3.27
N TRP A 96 -3.88 5.60 -4.13
CA TRP A 96 -3.81 5.78 -5.59
C TRP A 96 -4.90 6.74 -6.07
N GLY A 97 -4.51 7.80 -6.79
CA GLY A 97 -5.41 8.75 -7.43
C GLY A 97 -5.98 8.20 -8.72
N GLN A 98 -7.31 8.08 -8.78
CA GLN A 98 -8.06 7.48 -9.87
C GLN A 98 -7.86 8.21 -11.21
N ASN A 99 -7.87 9.55 -11.20
CA ASN A 99 -7.83 10.33 -12.44
C ASN A 99 -6.40 10.68 -12.83
N ASN A 100 -5.56 11.05 -11.87
CA ASN A 100 -4.18 11.48 -12.14
C ASN A 100 -3.22 10.28 -12.25
N ASN A 101 -3.60 9.08 -11.82
CA ASN A 101 -2.76 7.88 -11.86
C ASN A 101 -1.43 8.07 -11.09
N GLN A 102 -1.50 8.80 -9.97
CA GLN A 102 -0.38 9.07 -9.08
C GLN A 102 -0.69 8.51 -7.70
N TYR A 103 0.34 8.33 -6.87
CA TYR A 103 0.17 7.84 -5.52
C TYR A 103 0.86 8.73 -4.49
N PHE A 104 0.40 8.62 -3.25
CA PHE A 104 1.03 9.18 -2.06
C PHE A 104 0.89 8.20 -0.89
N THR A 105 1.57 8.50 0.21
CA THR A 105 1.54 7.66 1.42
C THR A 105 0.85 8.42 2.55
N ILE A 106 -0.07 7.75 3.25
CA ILE A 106 -0.57 8.16 4.56
C ILE A 106 0.25 7.38 5.57
N SER A 107 1.01 8.04 6.42
CA SER A 107 1.78 7.39 7.48
C SER A 107 1.04 7.52 8.80
N CYS A 108 0.29 6.47 9.17
CA CYS A 108 -0.53 6.49 10.39
C CYS A 108 0.33 6.50 11.66
N SER A 109 1.50 5.86 11.65
CA SER A 109 2.40 5.76 12.81
C SER A 109 2.93 7.12 13.28
N VAL A 110 3.05 8.09 12.37
CA VAL A 110 3.57 9.44 12.65
C VAL A 110 2.59 10.56 12.30
N ASN A 111 1.34 10.23 11.99
CA ASN A 111 0.26 11.17 11.67
C ASN A 111 0.59 12.15 10.52
N ALA A 112 0.99 11.63 9.35
CA ALA A 112 1.44 12.45 8.23
C ALA A 112 0.93 12.01 6.85
N LEU A 113 0.75 12.99 5.93
CA LEU A 113 0.54 12.77 4.50
C LEU A 113 1.84 13.07 3.74
N ILE A 114 2.39 12.07 3.06
CA ILE A 114 3.67 12.17 2.35
C ILE A 114 3.40 12.13 0.85
N ALA A 115 3.44 13.30 0.21
CA ALA A 115 3.19 13.46 -1.21
C ALA A 115 4.16 14.44 -1.86
N GLN A 116 4.45 14.21 -3.15
CA GLN A 116 5.05 15.23 -4.00
C GLN A 116 3.93 16.02 -4.67
N GLU A 117 3.65 17.24 -4.19
CA GLU A 117 2.49 18.04 -4.62
C GLU A 117 2.40 18.17 -6.16
N LYS A 118 3.51 18.55 -6.80
CA LYS A 118 3.55 18.68 -8.28
C LYS A 118 3.18 17.37 -8.97
N LYS A 119 3.61 16.24 -8.41
CA LYS A 119 3.37 14.91 -8.98
C LYS A 119 1.90 14.55 -8.85
N ILE A 120 1.29 14.65 -7.68
CA ILE A 120 -0.13 14.29 -7.46
C ILE A 120 -1.11 15.15 -8.26
N ARG A 121 -0.72 16.39 -8.62
CA ARG A 121 -1.52 17.28 -9.48
C ARG A 121 -1.29 17.09 -10.98
N THR A 122 -0.33 16.24 -11.38
CA THR A 122 0.01 16.01 -12.79
C THR A 122 -0.36 14.58 -13.20
N ALA A 123 -1.40 14.47 -14.02
CA ALA A 123 -1.81 13.18 -14.56
C ALA A 123 -0.68 12.49 -15.35
N THR A 124 -0.61 11.17 -15.23
CA THR A 124 0.22 10.33 -16.10
C THR A 124 -0.65 9.50 -17.03
N ASP A 125 -0.18 9.35 -18.26
CA ASP A 125 -0.78 8.51 -19.31
C ASP A 125 -0.35 7.03 -19.23
N ASP A 126 0.59 6.70 -18.34
CA ASP A 126 1.08 5.33 -18.12
C ASP A 126 0.94 4.90 -16.64
N PRO A 127 -0.29 4.61 -16.18
CA PRO A 127 -0.54 4.12 -14.81
C PRO A 127 0.27 2.87 -14.45
N ASN A 128 0.46 1.97 -15.42
CA ASN A 128 1.18 0.71 -15.19
C ASN A 128 2.68 0.96 -14.93
N ARG A 129 3.28 1.92 -15.63
CA ARG A 129 4.65 2.35 -15.34
C ARG A 129 4.75 3.02 -13.98
N THR A 130 3.81 3.88 -13.61
CA THR A 130 3.82 4.55 -12.29
C THR A 130 3.69 3.55 -11.15
N LEU A 131 2.79 2.57 -11.27
CA LEU A 131 2.69 1.44 -10.35
C LEU A 131 3.98 0.61 -10.35
N GLY A 132 4.60 0.42 -11.51
CA GLY A 132 5.90 -0.25 -11.63
C GLY A 132 7.05 0.47 -10.95
N VAL A 133 7.03 1.81 -10.90
CA VAL A 133 7.99 2.60 -10.12
C VAL A 133 7.78 2.36 -8.63
N PHE A 134 6.53 2.40 -8.15
CA PHE A 134 6.18 2.06 -6.77
C PHE A 134 6.74 0.68 -6.37
N PHE A 135 6.35 -0.39 -7.07
CA PHE A 135 6.83 -1.74 -6.78
C PHE A 135 8.33 -1.96 -7.01
N SER A 136 8.99 -1.11 -7.80
CA SER A 136 10.44 -1.18 -7.97
C SER A 136 11.18 -0.63 -6.75
N GLY A 137 10.58 0.32 -6.02
CA GLY A 137 11.09 0.83 -4.75
C GLY A 137 10.71 -0.06 -3.56
N SER A 138 9.58 -0.77 -3.63
CA SER A 138 9.10 -1.67 -2.58
C SER A 138 10.06 -2.84 -2.29
N ASP A 139 10.72 -2.82 -1.15
CA ASP A 139 11.44 -3.94 -0.51
C ASP A 139 11.26 -3.88 1.01
N LYS A 140 11.95 -4.76 1.76
CA LYS A 140 11.74 -4.87 3.21
C LYS A 140 12.11 -3.54 3.87
N GLU A 141 13.27 -3.01 3.51
CA GLU A 141 13.85 -1.80 4.09
C GLU A 141 12.94 -0.57 3.90
N GLU A 142 12.30 -0.44 2.74
CA GLU A 142 11.33 0.65 2.49
C GLU A 142 10.05 0.56 3.36
N PHE A 143 9.68 -0.64 3.82
CA PHE A 143 8.45 -0.86 4.58
C PHE A 143 8.67 -1.09 6.08
N ASP A 144 9.93 -1.18 6.48
CA ASP A 144 10.35 -1.38 7.85
C ASP A 144 10.59 -0.04 8.54
N MET A 145 10.68 -0.10 9.86
CA MET A 145 11.20 0.98 10.68
C MET A 145 12.41 0.43 11.45
N GLU A 146 13.40 1.27 11.69
CA GLU A 146 14.56 0.89 12.49
C GLU A 146 14.44 1.45 13.91
N ASP A 147 14.94 0.70 14.89
CA ASP A 147 15.10 1.20 16.24
C ASP A 147 16.35 2.11 16.37
N GLU A 148 16.64 2.57 17.58
CA GLU A 148 17.78 3.46 17.85
C GLU A 148 19.16 2.84 17.54
N ASN A 149 19.23 1.50 17.41
CA ASN A 149 20.44 0.77 17.07
C ASN A 149 20.51 0.41 15.58
N GLY A 150 19.52 0.80 14.77
CA GLY A 150 19.43 0.41 13.36
C GLY A 150 18.91 -1.01 13.15
N GLU A 151 18.27 -1.62 14.16
CA GLU A 151 17.70 -2.96 14.03
C GLU A 151 16.24 -2.91 13.53
N SER A 152 15.85 -3.92 12.75
CA SER A 152 14.51 -4.05 12.17
C SER A 152 13.43 -4.15 13.24
N LEU A 153 12.55 -3.14 13.32
CA LEU A 153 11.38 -3.20 14.20
C LEU A 153 10.38 -4.24 13.70
N PHE A 154 10.29 -4.49 12.39
CA PHE A 154 9.39 -5.52 11.86
C PHE A 154 9.79 -6.91 12.36
N ASP A 155 11.07 -7.27 12.31
CA ASP A 155 11.54 -8.57 12.78
C ASP A 155 11.31 -8.72 14.29
N GLN A 156 11.59 -7.66 15.07
CA GLN A 156 11.34 -7.65 16.51
C GLN A 156 9.84 -7.81 16.83
N ALA A 157 8.97 -7.10 16.11
CA ALA A 157 7.53 -7.19 16.29
C ALA A 157 6.99 -8.57 15.90
N LEU A 158 7.46 -9.13 14.77
CA LEU A 158 7.09 -10.46 14.32
C LEU A 158 7.52 -11.55 15.32
N GLU A 159 8.72 -11.45 15.88
CA GLU A 159 9.22 -12.40 16.90
C GLU A 159 8.40 -12.31 18.20
N LYS A 160 8.09 -11.10 18.65
CA LYS A 160 7.47 -10.86 19.95
C LYS A 160 5.94 -11.02 19.94
N LEU A 161 5.27 -10.55 18.90
CA LEU A 161 3.82 -10.46 18.79
C LEU A 161 3.24 -11.53 17.87
N GLY A 162 4.06 -12.12 17.00
CA GLY A 162 3.61 -13.06 15.98
C GLY A 162 3.10 -12.36 14.71
N PRO A 163 2.78 -13.14 13.66
CA PRO A 163 2.40 -12.59 12.36
C PRO A 163 1.04 -11.89 12.38
N LEU A 164 0.91 -10.82 11.59
CA LEU A 164 -0.33 -10.06 11.43
C LEU A 164 -1.41 -10.86 10.70
N ALA A 165 -2.65 -10.76 11.19
CA ALA A 165 -3.85 -11.06 10.42
C ALA A 165 -4.13 -9.98 9.34
N PRO A 166 -5.04 -10.23 8.38
CA PRO A 166 -5.33 -9.29 7.30
C PRO A 166 -5.82 -7.92 7.75
N ASP A 167 -6.52 -7.87 8.88
CA ASP A 167 -7.11 -6.71 9.52
C ASP A 167 -6.23 -6.09 10.64
N GLU A 168 -4.99 -6.54 10.77
CA GLU A 168 -4.07 -6.09 11.81
C GLU A 168 -2.85 -5.31 11.27
N VAL A 169 -2.36 -4.40 12.10
CA VAL A 169 -1.07 -3.70 11.98
C VAL A 169 -0.37 -3.66 13.34
N TYR A 170 0.95 -3.51 13.36
CA TYR A 170 1.68 -3.21 14.58
C TYR A 170 1.55 -1.73 14.91
N GLY A 171 1.21 -1.43 16.16
CA GLY A 171 1.09 -0.07 16.69
C GLY A 171 2.13 0.21 17.78
N PHE A 172 2.45 1.48 17.96
CA PHE A 172 3.34 1.96 19.02
C PHE A 172 2.54 2.35 20.27
N GLU A 173 3.05 1.94 21.44
CA GLU A 173 2.53 2.32 22.75
C GLU A 173 3.70 2.82 23.63
N PRO A 174 3.76 4.13 23.96
CA PRO A 174 2.83 5.19 23.55
C PRO A 174 2.94 5.50 22.04
N PRO A 175 1.95 6.22 21.44
CA PRO A 175 2.05 6.69 20.06
C PRO A 175 3.31 7.54 19.82
N LEU A 176 3.86 7.49 18.60
CA LEU A 176 5.08 8.24 18.23
C LEU A 176 4.85 9.74 18.06
N PHE A 177 3.60 10.16 17.97
CA PHE A 177 3.18 11.55 17.87
C PHE A 177 2.52 11.99 19.18
N ALA A 178 2.67 13.28 19.50
CA ALA A 178 2.18 13.91 20.72
C ALA A 178 1.17 15.02 20.39
#